data_AF-A0ABC8SNN0-F1
#
_entry.id   AF-A0ABC8SNN0-F1
#
_cell.length_a   1.000
_cell.length_b   1.000
_cell.length_c   1.000
_cell.angle_alpha   90.00
_cell.angle_beta   90.00
_cell.angle_gamma   90.00
#
_symmetry.space_group_name_H-M   'P 1'
#
loop_
_entity.id
_entity.type
_entity.pdbx_description
1 polymer ?
#
loop_
_entity_poly.entity_id
_entity_poly.type
_entity_poly.pdbx_seq_one_letter_code
_entity_poly.pdbx_strand_id
1 'polypeptide(L)'
;MVAMASSLMNGERFVVVFFISQILFSTPFSLLYEAVSLTLLSLFALFVEIAVEFSSDSLSPFKSRPGASSGILLGAVTLPGLMVSRLIQLLRAVSLHEVGTKELEYLQLQYWATSASCFGVLVLLYIILCHQPNNNHSIYSQSNWSTKFSLISAALYAVMCCVCFATKLHNGSYTLLMLLWVLCHGLAAVKLIQHFLHTFPACASIGEALLVTTGLVVYFGDMFACTVAKVNEYLTSSENIFVQIVSKRSEISTIIQGMLLGLILFPLFFKLSLHIWELYTCSAQVEARENHEIGRTVIFYASLAFILILIIPLWMQFVQDFPVHPLIWYMPSFIIFIMPLFVLIILSDLEVEDFGYDRFSLIWELVEKSDMLC
;
A
#
# COMPACT_ATOMS: atom_id res chain seq x y z
N MET A 1 -35.48 -20.21 -4.58
CA MET A 1 -34.78 -19.29 -5.51
C MET A 1 -34.70 -17.86 -4.96
N VAL A 2 -35.81 -17.26 -4.52
CA VAL A 2 -35.83 -15.91 -3.91
C VAL A 2 -35.02 -15.83 -2.60
N ALA A 3 -35.09 -16.85 -1.73
CA ALA A 3 -34.29 -16.93 -0.50
C ALA A 3 -32.77 -17.19 -0.74
N MET A 4 -32.36 -17.61 -1.95
CA MET A 4 -30.95 -17.81 -2.30
C MET A 4 -30.30 -16.53 -2.85
N ALA A 5 -31.08 -15.65 -3.49
CA ALA A 5 -30.61 -14.33 -3.89
C ALA A 5 -30.40 -13.41 -2.67
N SER A 6 -31.24 -13.56 -1.63
CA SER A 6 -31.18 -12.74 -0.42
C SER A 6 -29.99 -13.05 0.49
N SER A 7 -29.40 -14.26 0.43
CA SER A 7 -28.18 -14.59 1.19
C SER A 7 -26.89 -14.20 0.46
N LEU A 8 -26.97 -13.90 -0.85
CA LEU A 8 -25.81 -13.56 -1.69
C LEU A 8 -25.55 -12.05 -1.72
N MET A 9 -26.61 -11.24 -1.73
CA MET A 9 -26.57 -9.78 -1.79
C MET A 9 -26.86 -9.17 -0.42
N ASN A 10 -25.79 -8.98 0.38
CA ASN A 10 -25.85 -8.10 1.53
C ASN A 10 -25.92 -6.62 1.06
N GLY A 11 -26.45 -5.72 1.89
CA GLY A 11 -26.57 -4.29 1.56
C GLY A 11 -25.24 -3.67 1.12
N GLU A 12 -24.13 -4.04 1.78
CA GLU A 12 -22.78 -3.61 1.41
C GLU A 12 -22.38 -4.04 -0.01
N ARG A 13 -22.63 -5.31 -0.37
CA ARG A 13 -22.31 -5.85 -1.69
C ARG A 13 -23.14 -5.19 -2.79
N PHE A 14 -24.40 -4.90 -2.50
CA PHE A 14 -25.28 -4.19 -3.44
C PHE A 14 -24.73 -2.79 -3.76
N VAL A 15 -24.28 -2.04 -2.76
CA VAL A 15 -23.67 -0.73 -2.95
C VAL A 15 -22.43 -0.82 -3.83
N VAL A 16 -21.56 -1.81 -3.59
CA VAL A 16 -20.34 -1.99 -4.40
C VAL A 16 -20.68 -2.36 -5.84
N VAL A 17 -21.62 -3.28 -6.06
CA VAL A 17 -22.06 -3.65 -7.43
C VAL A 17 -22.69 -2.45 -8.14
N PHE A 18 -23.49 -1.65 -7.44
CA PHE A 18 -24.08 -0.43 -8.00
C PHE A 18 -23.00 0.58 -8.41
N PHE A 19 -22.02 0.82 -7.55
CA PHE A 19 -20.88 1.69 -7.85
C PHE A 19 -20.10 1.22 -9.09
N ILE A 20 -19.78 -0.06 -9.18
CA ILE A 20 -19.08 -0.64 -10.34
C ILE A 20 -19.91 -0.51 -11.60
N SER A 21 -21.22 -0.76 -11.51
CA SER A 21 -22.15 -0.64 -12.64
C SER A 21 -22.19 0.79 -13.19
N GLN A 22 -22.13 1.81 -12.33
CA GLN A 22 -22.04 3.20 -12.76
C GLN A 22 -20.74 3.52 -13.51
N ILE A 23 -19.60 3.01 -13.02
CA ILE A 23 -18.30 3.17 -13.68
C ILE A 23 -18.36 2.53 -15.06
N LEU A 24 -18.84 1.29 -15.15
CA LEU A 24 -18.97 0.54 -16.40
C LEU A 24 -19.85 1.26 -17.42
N PHE A 25 -21.02 1.75 -16.98
CA PHE A 25 -21.93 2.49 -17.84
C PHE A 25 -21.32 3.80 -18.36
N SER A 26 -20.44 4.42 -17.56
CA SER A 26 -19.76 5.66 -17.93
C SER A 26 -18.49 5.45 -18.76
N THR A 27 -18.07 4.20 -18.97
CA THR A 27 -16.78 3.88 -19.59
C THR A 27 -16.90 3.87 -21.12
N PRO A 28 -16.08 4.66 -21.85
CA PRO A 28 -16.06 4.63 -23.31
C PRO A 28 -15.37 3.36 -23.85
N PHE A 29 -15.70 2.98 -25.09
CA PHE A 29 -15.17 1.77 -25.73
C PHE A 29 -13.64 1.69 -25.83
N SER A 30 -12.94 2.83 -25.79
CA SER A 30 -11.47 2.86 -25.79
C SER A 30 -10.85 2.29 -24.51
N LEU A 31 -11.61 2.21 -23.41
CA LEU A 31 -11.19 1.67 -22.11
C LEU A 31 -11.85 0.31 -21.80
N LEU A 32 -12.23 -0.43 -22.85
CA LEU A 32 -12.96 -1.69 -22.71
C LEU A 32 -12.14 -2.77 -21.99
N TYR A 33 -10.82 -2.82 -22.20
CA TYR A 33 -9.96 -3.78 -21.51
C TYR A 33 -9.95 -3.53 -20.01
N GLU A 34 -9.84 -2.28 -19.59
CA GLU A 34 -9.85 -1.85 -18.19
C GLU A 34 -11.24 -2.07 -17.55
N ALA A 35 -12.32 -1.80 -18.28
CA ALA A 35 -13.68 -2.06 -17.82
C ALA A 35 -13.94 -3.56 -17.59
N VAL A 36 -13.59 -4.40 -18.56
CA VAL A 36 -13.76 -5.87 -18.47
C VAL A 36 -12.87 -6.43 -17.36
N SER A 37 -11.62 -5.99 -17.27
CA SER A 37 -10.70 -6.36 -16.19
C SER A 37 -11.28 -6.02 -14.81
N LEU A 38 -11.85 -4.82 -14.63
CA LEU A 38 -12.51 -4.43 -13.39
C LEU A 38 -13.71 -5.32 -13.05
N THR A 39 -14.52 -5.71 -14.05
CA THR A 39 -15.64 -6.63 -13.81
C THR A 39 -15.18 -8.01 -13.37
N LEU A 40 -14.15 -8.57 -14.02
CA LEU A 40 -13.59 -9.87 -13.67
C LEU A 40 -12.95 -9.86 -12.28
N LEU A 41 -12.25 -8.77 -11.94
CA LEU A 41 -11.68 -8.57 -10.61
C LEU A 41 -12.77 -8.47 -9.54
N SER A 42 -13.84 -7.73 -9.81
CA SER A 42 -14.99 -7.60 -8.91
C SER A 42 -15.70 -8.94 -8.69
N LEU A 43 -15.95 -9.69 -9.76
CA LEU A 43 -16.55 -11.02 -9.66
C LEU A 43 -15.65 -11.94 -8.83
N PHE A 44 -14.35 -12.00 -9.13
CA PHE A 44 -13.39 -12.80 -8.37
C PHE A 44 -13.37 -12.42 -6.88
N ALA A 45 -13.33 -11.13 -6.57
CA ALA A 45 -13.38 -10.64 -5.19
C ALA A 45 -14.67 -11.01 -4.47
N LEU A 46 -15.82 -10.94 -5.15
CA LEU A 46 -17.12 -11.35 -4.63
C LEU A 46 -17.15 -12.84 -4.29
N PHE A 47 -16.61 -13.70 -5.16
CA PHE A 47 -16.54 -15.14 -4.88
C PHE A 47 -15.61 -15.46 -3.71
N VAL A 48 -14.45 -14.79 -3.63
CA VAL A 48 -13.52 -14.95 -2.52
C VAL A 48 -14.15 -14.47 -1.20
N GLU A 49 -14.81 -13.32 -1.19
CA GLU A 49 -15.51 -12.79 -0.01
C GLU A 49 -16.58 -13.75 0.51
N ILE A 50 -17.43 -14.24 -0.40
CA ILE A 50 -18.47 -15.22 -0.08
C ILE A 50 -17.84 -16.51 0.48
N ALA A 51 -16.76 -16.99 -0.12
CA ALA A 51 -16.06 -18.19 0.35
C ALA A 51 -15.51 -18.01 1.76
N VAL A 52 -14.90 -16.85 2.07
CA VAL A 52 -14.35 -16.51 3.39
C VAL A 52 -15.43 -16.44 4.48
N GLU A 53 -16.58 -15.84 4.19
CA GLU A 53 -17.67 -15.74 5.16
C GLU A 53 -18.26 -17.10 5.52
N PHE A 54 -18.45 -17.98 4.53
CA PHE A 54 -18.97 -19.32 4.76
C PHE A 54 -17.98 -20.23 5.50
N SER A 55 -16.69 -19.90 5.48
CA SER A 55 -15.65 -20.71 6.08
C SER A 55 -15.19 -20.21 7.44
N SER A 56 -15.91 -19.29 8.10
CA SER A 56 -15.63 -18.57 9.38
C SER A 56 -14.65 -19.15 10.43
N ASP A 57 -14.44 -20.46 10.53
CA ASP A 57 -13.36 -21.11 11.32
C ASP A 57 -11.98 -21.19 10.60
N SER A 58 -11.89 -20.78 9.33
CA SER A 58 -10.78 -21.06 8.41
C SER A 58 -9.66 -20.04 8.39
N LEU A 59 -9.97 -18.78 8.74
CA LEU A 59 -8.99 -17.70 8.80
C LEU A 59 -8.51 -17.46 10.25
N SER A 60 -8.20 -18.53 10.97
CA SER A 60 -7.63 -18.44 12.33
C SER A 60 -6.38 -17.53 12.46
N PRO A 61 -5.51 -17.34 11.42
CA PRO A 61 -4.42 -16.35 11.49
C PRO A 61 -4.86 -14.90 11.28
N PHE A 62 -6.07 -14.69 10.75
CA PHE A 62 -6.57 -13.40 10.26
C PHE A 62 -7.95 -13.12 10.88
N LYS A 63 -7.99 -13.16 12.21
CA LYS A 63 -9.23 -12.96 12.96
C LYS A 63 -9.66 -11.51 12.84
N SER A 64 -10.55 -11.22 11.89
CA SER A 64 -11.18 -9.92 11.76
C SER A 64 -11.93 -9.57 13.05
N ARG A 65 -12.12 -8.27 13.27
CA ARG A 65 -12.91 -7.75 14.39
C ARG A 65 -14.28 -8.46 14.43
N PRO A 66 -14.70 -9.07 15.56
CA PRO A 66 -16.00 -9.73 15.66
C PRO A 66 -17.12 -8.75 15.30
N GLY A 67 -17.94 -9.11 14.29
CA GLY A 67 -19.07 -8.30 13.83
C GLY A 67 -18.79 -7.34 12.66
N ALA A 68 -17.59 -7.33 12.08
CA ALA A 68 -17.27 -6.56 10.87
C ALA A 68 -17.20 -7.44 9.62
N SER A 69 -17.75 -6.94 8.50
CA SER A 69 -17.59 -7.52 7.16
C SER A 69 -16.11 -7.67 6.79
N SER A 70 -15.77 -8.70 6.01
CA SER A 70 -14.37 -8.93 5.60
C SER A 70 -13.83 -7.80 4.71
N GLY A 71 -14.73 -7.06 4.05
CA GLY A 71 -14.41 -5.90 3.21
C GLY A 71 -13.61 -6.22 1.95
N ILE A 72 -13.46 -7.50 1.58
CA ILE A 72 -12.57 -7.95 0.50
C ILE A 72 -13.01 -7.37 -0.85
N LEU A 73 -14.30 -7.45 -1.17
CA LEU A 73 -14.88 -6.91 -2.41
C LEU A 73 -14.66 -5.40 -2.51
N LEU A 74 -14.97 -4.68 -1.42
CA LEU A 74 -14.80 -3.24 -1.36
C LEU A 74 -13.32 -2.86 -1.53
N GLY A 75 -12.42 -3.47 -0.75
CA GLY A 75 -10.98 -3.21 -0.82
C GLY A 75 -10.40 -3.49 -2.20
N ALA A 76 -10.77 -4.62 -2.82
CA ALA A 76 -10.25 -5.03 -4.13
C ALA A 76 -10.71 -4.14 -5.29
N VAL A 77 -11.90 -3.53 -5.20
CA VAL A 77 -12.47 -2.73 -6.27
C VAL A 77 -12.18 -1.24 -6.10
N THR A 78 -12.03 -0.74 -4.88
CA THR A 78 -11.97 0.72 -4.61
C THR A 78 -10.85 1.41 -5.39
N LEU A 79 -9.61 0.93 -5.29
CA LEU A 79 -8.47 1.55 -5.95
C LEU A 79 -8.51 1.39 -7.48
N PRO A 80 -8.72 0.17 -8.04
CA PRO A 80 -8.91 0.00 -9.49
C PRO A 80 -10.07 0.81 -10.06
N GLY A 81 -11.21 0.88 -9.36
CA GLY A 81 -12.38 1.66 -9.77
C GLY A 81 -12.13 3.16 -9.78
N LEU A 82 -11.37 3.67 -8.81
CA LEU A 82 -10.90 5.06 -8.81
C LEU A 82 -9.98 5.35 -10.00
N MET A 83 -9.08 4.42 -10.34
CA MET A 83 -8.20 4.55 -11.50
C MET A 83 -8.97 4.57 -12.82
N VAL A 84 -9.98 3.69 -13.00
CA VAL A 84 -10.87 3.74 -14.18
C VAL A 84 -11.65 5.05 -14.24
N SER A 85 -12.18 5.52 -13.10
CA SER A 85 -12.89 6.80 -13.05
C SER A 85 -12.00 7.99 -13.46
N ARG A 86 -10.73 7.99 -13.00
CA ARG A 86 -9.72 8.96 -13.41
C ARG A 86 -9.37 8.84 -14.90
N LEU A 87 -9.26 7.62 -15.43
CA LEU A 87 -9.03 7.37 -16.85
C LEU A 87 -10.17 7.94 -17.71
N ILE A 88 -11.43 7.76 -17.29
CA ILE A 88 -12.59 8.33 -17.98
C ILE A 88 -12.52 9.86 -17.99
N GLN A 89 -12.19 10.48 -16.85
CA GLN A 89 -12.04 11.95 -16.74
C GLN A 89 -10.92 12.46 -17.64
N LEU A 90 -9.75 11.83 -17.58
CA LEU A 90 -8.58 12.26 -18.34
C LEU A 90 -8.78 12.04 -19.85
N LEU A 91 -9.43 10.95 -20.25
CA LEU A 91 -9.77 10.73 -21.65
C LEU A 91 -10.72 11.80 -22.19
N ARG A 92 -11.69 12.26 -21.39
CA ARG A 92 -12.55 13.40 -21.77
C ARG A 92 -11.72 14.68 -21.92
N ALA A 93 -10.79 14.97 -21.01
CA ALA A 93 -9.91 16.13 -21.10
C ALA A 93 -8.97 16.07 -22.33
N VAL A 94 -8.43 14.89 -22.65
CA VAL A 94 -7.62 14.67 -23.87
C VAL A 94 -8.46 14.93 -25.13
N SER A 95 -9.73 14.50 -25.15
CA SER A 95 -10.62 14.79 -26.29
C SER A 95 -10.84 16.29 -26.51
N LEU A 96 -10.81 17.08 -25.44
CA LEU A 96 -10.91 18.53 -25.46
C LEU A 96 -9.57 19.24 -25.76
N HIS A 97 -8.50 18.48 -26.06
CA HIS A 97 -7.14 18.99 -26.31
C HIS A 97 -6.51 19.73 -25.12
N GLU A 98 -7.01 19.52 -23.90
CA GLU A 98 -6.51 20.18 -22.69
C GLU A 98 -5.31 19.45 -22.06
N VAL A 99 -5.12 18.15 -22.39
CA VAL A 99 -4.15 17.26 -21.72
C VAL A 99 -3.38 16.41 -22.75
N GLY A 100 -2.12 16.09 -22.44
CA GLY A 100 -1.25 15.28 -23.30
C GLY A 100 -1.52 13.77 -23.24
N THR A 101 -1.33 13.07 -24.36
CA THR A 101 -1.54 11.61 -24.49
C THR A 101 -0.64 10.76 -23.60
N LYS A 102 0.53 11.27 -23.19
CA LYS A 102 1.48 10.58 -22.31
C LYS A 102 0.92 10.34 -20.90
N GLU A 103 0.11 11.26 -20.38
CA GLU A 103 -0.49 11.12 -19.04
C GLU A 103 -1.55 10.01 -19.01
N LEU A 104 -2.23 9.79 -20.15
CA LEU A 104 -3.19 8.69 -20.31
C LEU A 104 -2.49 7.33 -20.28
N GLU A 105 -1.39 7.17 -21.00
CA GLU A 105 -0.61 5.92 -21.03
C GLU A 105 -0.04 5.57 -19.65
N TYR A 106 0.47 6.58 -18.93
CA TYR A 106 0.95 6.42 -17.56
C TYR A 106 -0.18 5.98 -16.61
N LEU A 107 -1.34 6.64 -16.66
CA LEU A 107 -2.48 6.29 -15.80
C LEU A 107 -3.03 4.89 -16.13
N GLN A 108 -2.98 4.47 -17.40
CA GLN A 108 -3.31 3.10 -17.79
C GLN A 108 -2.35 2.09 -17.16
N LEU A 109 -1.05 2.35 -17.19
CA LEU A 109 -0.06 1.49 -16.54
C LEU A 109 -0.31 1.42 -15.02
N GLN A 110 -0.62 2.55 -14.39
CA GLN A 110 -0.94 2.61 -12.97
C GLN A 110 -2.22 1.84 -12.63
N TYR A 111 -3.24 1.89 -13.50
CA TYR A 111 -4.42 1.02 -13.39
C TYR A 111 -4.02 -0.46 -13.40
N TRP A 112 -3.22 -0.90 -14.38
CA TRP A 112 -2.82 -2.31 -14.48
C TRP A 112 -1.99 -2.76 -13.27
N ALA A 113 -1.07 -1.92 -12.79
CA ALA A 113 -0.31 -2.18 -11.56
C ALA A 113 -1.22 -2.32 -10.32
N THR A 114 -2.21 -1.42 -10.21
CA THR A 114 -3.19 -1.43 -9.12
C THR A 114 -4.07 -2.70 -9.18
N SER A 115 -4.60 -2.99 -10.36
CA SER A 115 -5.46 -4.15 -10.60
C SER A 115 -4.70 -5.47 -10.37
N ALA A 116 -3.45 -5.58 -10.81
CA ALA A 116 -2.60 -6.75 -10.57
C ALA A 116 -2.23 -6.93 -9.08
N SER A 117 -2.06 -5.82 -8.34
CA SER A 117 -1.85 -5.85 -6.89
C SER A 117 -3.05 -6.47 -6.17
N CYS A 118 -4.27 -5.97 -6.45
CA CYS A 118 -5.51 -6.54 -5.92
C CYS A 118 -5.67 -8.02 -6.34
N PHE A 119 -5.44 -8.33 -7.62
CA PHE A 119 -5.55 -9.68 -8.15
C PHE A 119 -4.61 -10.67 -7.46
N GLY A 120 -3.33 -10.30 -7.28
CA GLY A 120 -2.34 -11.15 -6.60
C GLY A 120 -2.76 -11.50 -5.17
N VAL A 121 -3.28 -10.52 -4.42
CA VAL A 121 -3.82 -10.74 -3.07
C VAL A 121 -5.03 -11.68 -3.09
N LEU A 122 -5.96 -11.50 -4.02
CA LEU A 122 -7.12 -12.38 -4.13
C LEU A 122 -6.73 -13.82 -4.50
N VAL A 123 -5.72 -13.99 -5.37
CA VAL A 123 -5.15 -15.32 -5.69
C VAL A 123 -4.54 -15.95 -4.43
N LEU A 124 -3.81 -15.19 -3.61
CA LEU A 124 -3.29 -15.69 -2.34
C LEU A 124 -4.42 -16.16 -1.42
N LEU A 125 -5.45 -15.33 -1.22
CA LEU A 125 -6.59 -15.68 -0.37
C LEU A 125 -7.31 -16.93 -0.88
N TYR A 126 -7.50 -17.03 -2.20
CA TYR A 126 -8.06 -18.21 -2.84
C TYR A 126 -7.21 -19.47 -2.60
N ILE A 127 -5.88 -19.38 -2.75
CA ILE A 127 -4.97 -20.50 -2.48
C ILE A 127 -5.05 -20.96 -1.02
N ILE A 128 -5.12 -20.02 -0.07
CA ILE A 128 -5.27 -20.30 1.36
C ILE A 128 -6.58 -21.07 1.61
N LEU A 129 -7.69 -20.62 1.00
CA LEU A 129 -8.97 -21.31 1.09
C LEU A 129 -8.92 -22.72 0.50
N CYS A 130 -8.19 -22.93 -0.60
CA CYS A 130 -8.07 -24.24 -1.24
C CYS A 130 -7.22 -25.26 -0.45
N HIS A 131 -6.21 -24.81 0.30
CA HIS A 131 -5.26 -25.70 0.98
C HIS A 131 -5.72 -26.19 2.37
N GLN A 132 -6.91 -25.82 2.83
CA GLN A 132 -7.34 -26.15 4.17
C GLN A 132 -7.82 -27.61 4.30
N PRO A 133 -7.38 -28.36 5.33
CA PRO A 133 -7.79 -29.75 5.54
C PRO A 133 -9.30 -29.86 5.77
N ASN A 134 -9.92 -30.64 4.91
CA ASN A 134 -11.33 -30.95 4.81
C ASN A 134 -11.87 -31.58 6.11
N ASN A 135 -12.64 -30.83 6.89
CA ASN A 135 -13.45 -31.39 7.98
C ASN A 135 -14.83 -30.72 8.00
N ASN A 136 -15.64 -31.00 6.97
CA ASN A 136 -17.02 -31.51 7.11
C ASN A 136 -17.77 -31.52 5.78
N HIS A 137 -18.36 -32.67 5.49
CA HIS A 137 -18.93 -33.12 4.21
C HIS A 137 -20.22 -32.42 3.72
N SER A 138 -20.60 -31.24 4.23
CA SER A 138 -21.82 -30.53 3.78
C SER A 138 -21.56 -29.35 2.82
N ILE A 139 -20.31 -28.93 2.64
CA ILE A 139 -19.93 -27.73 1.84
C ILE A 139 -19.56 -28.10 0.38
N TYR A 140 -19.58 -29.38 0.01
CA TYR A 140 -18.99 -29.88 -1.25
C TYR A 140 -19.82 -29.58 -2.53
N SER A 141 -21.10 -29.27 -2.41
CA SER A 141 -21.98 -29.03 -3.57
C SER A 141 -21.97 -27.57 -4.04
N GLN A 142 -21.95 -26.61 -3.10
CA GLN A 142 -21.94 -25.18 -3.40
C GLN A 142 -20.51 -24.61 -3.58
N SER A 143 -19.50 -25.20 -2.92
CA SER A 143 -18.10 -24.76 -3.07
C SER A 143 -17.47 -25.15 -4.41
N ASN A 144 -17.90 -26.24 -5.05
CA ASN A 144 -17.32 -26.67 -6.32
C ASN A 144 -17.68 -25.70 -7.47
N TRP A 145 -18.88 -25.12 -7.45
CA TRP A 145 -19.28 -24.12 -8.44
C TRP A 145 -18.63 -22.77 -8.21
N SER A 146 -18.53 -22.30 -6.96
CA SER A 146 -17.87 -21.02 -6.65
C SER A 146 -16.36 -21.08 -6.88
N THR A 147 -15.70 -22.19 -6.56
CA THR A 147 -14.25 -22.39 -6.84
C THR A 147 -13.97 -22.47 -8.34
N LYS A 148 -14.77 -23.22 -9.11
CA LYS A 148 -14.64 -23.26 -10.58
C LYS A 148 -14.85 -21.88 -11.21
N PHE A 149 -15.88 -21.15 -10.79
CA PHE A 149 -16.16 -19.82 -11.33
C PHE A 149 -15.07 -18.82 -10.96
N SER A 150 -14.57 -18.87 -9.72
CA SER A 150 -13.46 -18.08 -9.23
C SER A 150 -12.18 -18.30 -10.06
N LEU A 151 -11.84 -19.57 -10.33
CA LEU A 151 -10.69 -19.94 -11.16
C LEU A 151 -10.86 -19.52 -12.62
N ILE A 152 -12.07 -19.65 -13.18
CA ILE A 152 -12.39 -19.14 -14.52
C ILE A 152 -12.23 -17.61 -14.57
N SER A 153 -12.75 -16.88 -13.58
CA SER A 153 -12.64 -15.42 -13.49
C SER A 153 -11.18 -14.98 -13.42
N ALA A 154 -10.36 -15.70 -12.64
CA ALA A 154 -8.93 -15.44 -12.53
C ALA A 154 -8.17 -15.74 -13.83
N ALA A 155 -8.49 -16.84 -14.50
CA ALA A 155 -7.91 -17.18 -15.80
C ALA A 155 -8.28 -16.14 -16.88
N LEU A 156 -9.56 -15.74 -16.93
CA LEU A 156 -10.03 -14.70 -17.84
C LEU A 156 -9.34 -13.36 -17.56
N TYR A 157 -9.15 -12.98 -16.30
CA TYR A 157 -8.41 -11.77 -15.94
C TYR A 157 -6.97 -11.80 -16.46
N ALA A 158 -6.26 -12.92 -16.25
CA ALA A 158 -4.90 -13.09 -16.74
C ALA A 158 -4.82 -13.04 -18.27
N VAL A 159 -5.76 -13.69 -18.97
CA VAL A 159 -5.87 -13.63 -20.43
C VAL A 159 -6.12 -12.20 -20.89
N MET A 160 -7.05 -11.47 -20.27
CA MET A 160 -7.35 -10.08 -20.62
C MET A 160 -6.14 -9.16 -20.43
N CYS A 161 -5.39 -9.34 -19.35
CA CYS A 161 -4.13 -8.64 -19.11
C CYS A 161 -3.13 -8.93 -20.24
N CYS A 162 -2.89 -10.21 -20.55
CA CYS A 162 -1.98 -10.62 -21.62
C CYS A 162 -2.41 -10.06 -22.99
N VAL A 163 -3.70 -10.10 -23.33
CA VAL A 163 -4.24 -9.56 -24.59
C VAL A 163 -4.07 -8.04 -24.65
N CYS A 164 -4.33 -7.32 -23.55
CA CYS A 164 -4.13 -5.87 -23.51
C CYS A 164 -2.67 -5.48 -23.78
N PHE A 165 -1.71 -6.16 -23.15
CA PHE A 165 -0.29 -5.91 -23.41
C PHE A 165 0.14 -6.39 -24.80
N ALA A 166 -0.40 -7.51 -25.29
CA ALA A 166 -0.11 -8.02 -26.63
C ALA A 166 -0.58 -7.05 -27.73
N THR A 167 -1.72 -6.39 -27.57
CA THR A 167 -2.19 -5.37 -28.53
C THR A 167 -1.32 -4.10 -28.52
N LYS A 168 -0.61 -3.83 -27.42
CA LYS A 168 0.36 -2.73 -27.27
C LYS A 168 1.79 -3.12 -27.69
N LEU A 169 2.01 -4.34 -28.16
CA LEU A 169 3.32 -4.92 -28.49
C LEU A 169 3.89 -4.42 -29.84
N HIS A 170 3.88 -3.11 -30.10
CA HIS A 170 4.57 -2.58 -31.28
C HIS A 170 6.11 -2.50 -31.06
N ASN A 171 6.55 -2.44 -29.79
CA ASN A 171 7.94 -2.49 -29.34
C ASN A 171 8.15 -3.63 -28.31
N GLY A 172 8.52 -4.82 -28.80
CA GLY A 172 8.47 -6.08 -28.05
C GLY A 172 9.13 -6.11 -26.65
N SER A 173 10.30 -5.49 -26.49
CA SER A 173 11.05 -5.51 -25.22
C SER A 173 10.46 -4.60 -24.13
N TYR A 174 9.97 -3.42 -24.53
CA TYR A 174 9.41 -2.44 -23.61
C TYR A 174 8.11 -2.94 -22.96
N THR A 175 7.23 -3.57 -23.75
CA THR A 175 5.99 -4.15 -23.25
C THR A 175 6.23 -5.32 -22.28
N LEU A 176 7.26 -6.13 -22.51
CA LEU A 176 7.64 -7.21 -21.59
C LEU A 176 8.11 -6.65 -20.24
N LEU A 177 8.89 -5.56 -20.26
CA LEU A 177 9.30 -4.86 -19.04
C LEU A 177 8.10 -4.30 -18.28
N MET A 178 7.10 -3.74 -18.98
CA MET A 178 5.86 -3.26 -18.37
C MET A 178 5.02 -4.38 -17.77
N LEU A 179 4.93 -5.54 -18.43
CA LEU A 179 4.24 -6.70 -17.87
C LEU A 179 4.98 -7.22 -16.62
N LEU A 180 6.31 -7.32 -16.68
CA LEU A 180 7.13 -7.70 -15.54
C LEU A 180 6.95 -6.72 -14.37
N TRP A 181 6.92 -5.42 -14.67
CA TRP A 181 6.66 -4.36 -13.70
C TRP A 181 5.31 -4.55 -13.00
N VAL A 182 4.24 -4.80 -13.76
CA VAL A 182 2.90 -5.08 -13.24
C VAL A 182 2.88 -6.36 -12.39
N LEU A 183 3.61 -7.41 -12.80
CA LEU A 183 3.74 -8.64 -12.01
C LEU A 183 4.49 -8.41 -10.70
N CYS A 184 5.58 -7.63 -10.71
CA CYS A 184 6.33 -7.25 -9.52
C CYS A 184 5.44 -6.52 -8.49
N HIS A 185 4.56 -5.64 -8.95
CA HIS A 185 3.54 -5.01 -8.10
C HIS A 185 2.60 -6.03 -7.44
N GLY A 186 2.09 -6.99 -8.21
CA GLY A 186 1.29 -8.11 -7.68
C GLY A 186 2.01 -8.88 -6.57
N LEU A 187 3.26 -9.29 -6.82
CA LEU A 187 4.07 -10.03 -5.86
C LEU A 187 4.42 -9.21 -4.61
N ALA A 188 4.72 -7.92 -4.78
CA ALA A 188 4.99 -7.00 -3.68
C ALA A 188 3.74 -6.85 -2.78
N ALA A 189 2.55 -6.71 -3.37
CA ALA A 189 1.29 -6.63 -2.62
C ALA A 189 1.03 -7.91 -1.82
N VAL A 190 1.24 -9.09 -2.42
CA VAL A 190 1.13 -10.39 -1.74
C VAL A 190 2.08 -10.48 -0.54
N LYS A 191 3.34 -10.08 -0.70
CA LYS A 191 4.30 -10.10 0.41
C LYS A 191 3.97 -9.09 1.49
N LEU A 192 3.54 -7.90 1.10
CA LEU A 192 3.22 -6.82 2.04
C LEU A 192 1.96 -7.15 2.85
N ILE A 193 0.91 -7.71 2.23
CA ILE A 193 -0.31 -8.09 2.98
C ILE A 193 -0.05 -9.25 3.94
N GLN A 194 0.76 -10.24 3.54
CA GLN A 194 1.20 -11.31 4.45
C GLN A 194 1.90 -10.74 5.68
N HIS A 195 2.81 -9.79 5.48
CA HIS A 195 3.52 -9.14 6.57
C HIS A 195 2.61 -8.28 7.45
N PHE A 196 1.73 -7.49 6.83
CA PHE A 196 0.82 -6.59 7.52
C PHE A 196 -0.16 -7.36 8.40
N LEU A 197 -0.81 -8.40 7.85
CA LEU A 197 -1.77 -9.20 8.58
C LEU A 197 -1.11 -10.07 9.68
N HIS A 198 0.15 -10.50 9.51
CA HIS A 198 0.89 -11.19 10.56
C HIS A 198 1.33 -10.24 11.70
N THR A 199 1.66 -8.99 11.36
CA THR A 199 2.10 -7.98 12.35
C THR A 199 0.91 -7.39 13.11
N PHE A 200 -0.22 -7.19 12.43
CA PHE A 200 -1.40 -6.52 12.98
C PHE A 200 -2.68 -7.36 12.81
N PRO A 201 -2.74 -8.59 13.37
CA PRO A 201 -3.85 -9.51 13.14
C PRO A 201 -5.20 -9.02 13.67
N ALA A 202 -5.21 -8.08 14.62
CA ALA A 202 -6.42 -7.59 15.29
C ALA A 202 -6.85 -6.17 14.86
N CYS A 203 -6.04 -5.44 14.08
CA CYS A 203 -6.21 -4.00 13.87
C CYS A 203 -6.89 -3.62 12.54
N ALA A 204 -7.00 -4.55 11.58
CA ALA A 204 -7.59 -4.25 10.28
C ALA A 204 -8.38 -5.44 9.72
N SER A 205 -9.48 -5.14 9.04
CA SER A 205 -10.14 -6.10 8.16
C SER A 205 -9.24 -6.46 6.97
N ILE A 206 -9.52 -7.60 6.33
CA ILE A 206 -8.76 -8.05 5.15
C ILE A 206 -8.89 -7.04 4.01
N GLY A 207 -10.08 -6.46 3.83
CA GLY A 207 -10.35 -5.38 2.88
C GLY A 207 -9.53 -4.11 3.13
N GLU A 208 -9.45 -3.66 4.38
CA GLU A 208 -8.64 -2.50 4.75
C GLU A 208 -7.15 -2.77 4.55
N ALA A 209 -6.68 -3.95 4.96
CA ALA A 209 -5.30 -4.37 4.73
C ALA A 209 -4.99 -4.43 3.22
N LEU A 210 -5.91 -4.94 2.40
CA LEU A 210 -5.77 -4.97 0.94
C LEU A 210 -5.68 -3.55 0.37
N LEU A 211 -6.54 -2.64 0.82
CA LEU A 211 -6.53 -1.25 0.38
C LEU A 211 -5.22 -0.53 0.74
N VAL A 212 -4.77 -0.66 1.99
CA VAL A 212 -3.52 -0.07 2.48
C VAL A 212 -2.32 -0.67 1.73
N THR A 213 -2.25 -1.99 1.60
CA THR A 213 -1.12 -2.66 0.96
C THR A 213 -1.02 -2.34 -0.54
N THR A 214 -2.15 -2.37 -1.25
CA THR A 214 -2.20 -2.00 -2.67
C THR A 214 -1.85 -0.53 -2.85
N GLY A 215 -2.39 0.35 -1.99
CA GLY A 215 -2.08 1.78 -1.99
C GLY A 215 -0.58 2.03 -1.80
N LEU A 216 0.04 1.41 -0.80
CA LEU A 216 1.48 1.54 -0.54
C LEU A 216 2.33 1.03 -1.70
N VAL A 217 1.99 -0.14 -2.24
CA VAL A 217 2.73 -0.75 -3.36
C VAL A 217 2.68 0.12 -4.61
N VAL A 218 1.51 0.64 -4.98
CA VAL A 218 1.37 1.54 -6.13
C VAL A 218 2.05 2.88 -5.86
N TYR A 219 1.86 3.45 -4.67
CA TYR A 219 2.46 4.72 -4.28
C TYR A 219 3.99 4.67 -4.36
N PHE A 220 4.62 3.63 -3.82
CA PHE A 220 6.08 3.48 -3.87
C PHE A 220 6.61 2.96 -5.21
N GLY A 221 5.79 2.28 -6.00
CA GLY A 221 6.19 1.75 -7.31
C GLY A 221 6.84 2.81 -8.20
N ASP A 222 6.17 3.94 -8.38
CA ASP A 222 6.66 5.00 -9.25
C ASP A 222 8.06 5.49 -8.84
N MET A 223 8.29 5.58 -7.53
CA MET A 223 9.58 6.00 -6.99
C MET A 223 10.65 4.93 -7.11
N PHE A 224 10.27 3.66 -6.96
CA PHE A 224 11.17 2.55 -7.23
C PHE A 224 11.55 2.50 -8.71
N ALA A 225 10.60 2.67 -9.63
CA ALA A 225 10.87 2.75 -11.06
C ALA A 225 11.80 3.92 -11.40
N CYS A 226 11.57 5.10 -10.80
CA CYS A 226 12.44 6.26 -10.96
C CYS A 226 13.87 5.99 -10.47
N THR A 227 13.99 5.38 -9.28
CA THR A 227 15.29 5.00 -8.70
C THR A 227 16.02 4.03 -9.64
N VAL A 228 15.35 2.98 -10.11
CA VAL A 228 15.92 2.00 -11.05
C VAL A 228 16.32 2.65 -12.37
N ALA A 229 15.49 3.56 -12.90
CA ALA A 229 15.77 4.28 -14.13
C ALA A 229 17.02 5.16 -13.99
N LYS A 230 17.15 5.92 -12.90
CA LYS A 230 18.34 6.75 -12.60
C LYS A 230 19.60 5.90 -12.41
N VAL A 231 19.52 4.79 -11.66
CA VAL A 231 20.64 3.85 -11.51
C VAL A 231 21.06 3.30 -12.87
N ASN A 232 20.11 2.93 -13.73
CA ASN A 232 20.39 2.43 -15.06
C ASN A 232 20.99 3.51 -15.97
N GLU A 233 20.55 4.76 -15.87
CA GLU A 233 21.13 5.90 -16.60
C GLU A 233 22.61 6.09 -16.25
N TYR A 234 22.97 6.07 -14.97
CA TYR A 234 24.36 6.09 -14.51
C TYR A 234 25.19 4.93 -15.05
N LEU A 235 24.58 3.74 -15.20
CA LEU A 235 25.27 2.53 -15.65
C LEU A 235 25.39 2.43 -17.18
N THR A 236 24.42 2.94 -17.94
CA THR A 236 24.29 2.66 -19.40
C THR A 236 24.25 3.89 -20.29
N SER A 237 24.31 5.12 -19.75
CA SER A 237 24.32 6.38 -20.52
C SER A 237 23.22 6.46 -21.60
N SER A 238 22.06 5.87 -21.31
CA SER A 238 20.91 5.85 -22.22
C SER A 238 19.77 6.68 -21.62
N GLU A 239 19.31 7.67 -22.38
CA GLU A 239 18.23 8.57 -22.00
C GLU A 239 16.89 7.81 -22.05
N ASN A 240 16.37 7.43 -20.88
CA ASN A 240 15.13 6.69 -20.78
C ASN A 240 13.91 7.63 -20.71
N ILE A 241 13.00 7.51 -21.69
CA ILE A 241 11.75 8.27 -21.82
C ILE A 241 10.88 8.24 -20.54
N PHE A 242 11.00 7.17 -19.73
CA PHE A 242 10.30 7.02 -18.46
C PHE A 242 10.68 8.11 -17.44
N VAL A 243 11.93 8.56 -17.44
CA VAL A 243 12.45 9.63 -16.55
C VAL A 243 11.73 10.96 -16.84
N GLN A 244 11.43 11.24 -18.10
CA GLN A 244 10.85 12.53 -18.52
C GLN A 244 9.37 12.68 -18.15
N ILE A 245 8.61 11.57 -18.07
CA ILE A 245 7.19 11.57 -17.65
C ILE A 245 7.08 11.64 -16.13
N VAL A 246 7.95 10.95 -15.38
CA VAL A 246 7.98 11.00 -13.91
C VAL A 246 8.59 12.32 -13.38
N SER A 247 9.46 12.98 -14.16
CA SER A 247 10.15 14.23 -13.78
C SER A 247 9.23 15.44 -13.54
N LYS A 248 7.98 15.44 -14.03
CA LYS A 248 6.98 16.51 -13.75
C LYS A 248 6.25 16.37 -12.41
N ARG A 249 6.77 15.57 -11.47
CA ARG A 249 6.10 15.28 -10.20
C ARG A 249 6.23 16.42 -9.20
N SER A 250 5.20 16.59 -8.37
CA SER A 250 5.24 17.56 -7.27
C SER A 250 6.30 17.18 -6.25
N GLU A 251 7.18 18.13 -5.93
CA GLU A 251 8.20 18.03 -4.89
C GLU A 251 7.62 17.53 -3.56
N ILE A 252 6.44 18.03 -3.20
CA ILE A 252 5.73 17.65 -1.98
C ILE A 252 5.41 16.15 -1.96
N SER A 253 4.99 15.56 -3.09
CA SER A 253 4.71 14.12 -3.14
C SER A 253 5.98 13.30 -2.91
N THR A 254 7.13 13.76 -3.39
CA THR A 254 8.41 13.09 -3.19
C THR A 254 8.85 13.13 -1.72
N ILE A 255 8.62 14.26 -1.04
CA ILE A 255 8.89 14.40 0.39
C ILE A 255 8.03 13.41 1.19
N ILE A 256 6.71 13.40 0.95
CA ILE A 256 5.80 12.50 1.68
C ILE A 256 6.19 11.04 1.45
N GLN A 257 6.57 10.68 0.22
CA GLN A 257 7.06 9.34 -0.11
C GLN A 257 8.35 9.00 0.61
N GLY A 258 9.35 9.87 0.58
CA GLY A 258 10.61 9.64 1.28
C GLY A 258 10.38 9.42 2.78
N MET A 259 9.55 10.26 3.39
CA MET A 259 9.17 10.14 4.80
C MET A 259 8.48 8.81 5.13
N LEU A 260 7.46 8.46 4.35
CA LEU A 260 6.68 7.25 4.60
C LEU A 260 7.53 5.98 4.35
N LEU A 261 8.39 6.00 3.33
CA LEU A 261 9.32 4.92 3.04
C LEU A 261 10.34 4.74 4.18
N GLY A 262 10.92 5.83 4.67
CA GLY A 262 11.87 5.79 5.77
C GLY A 262 11.25 5.26 7.06
N LEU A 263 10.02 5.66 7.38
CA LEU A 263 9.28 5.13 8.53
C LEU A 263 8.96 3.63 8.40
N ILE A 264 8.67 3.15 7.18
CA ILE A 264 8.47 1.71 6.93
C ILE A 264 9.79 0.93 7.02
N LEU A 265 10.91 1.52 6.58
CA LEU A 265 12.24 0.89 6.65
C LEU A 265 12.83 0.92 8.06
N PHE A 266 12.42 1.87 8.89
CA PHE A 266 12.96 2.08 10.23
C PHE A 266 12.91 0.80 11.12
N PRO A 267 11.78 0.07 11.25
CA PRO A 267 11.75 -1.15 12.06
C PRO A 267 12.75 -2.22 11.60
N LEU A 268 12.99 -2.33 10.30
CA LEU A 268 13.98 -3.26 9.73
C LEU A 268 15.40 -2.82 10.09
N PHE A 269 15.70 -1.53 9.92
CA PHE A 269 17.00 -0.96 10.27
C PHE A 269 17.26 -1.04 11.78
N PHE A 270 16.28 -0.71 12.60
CA PHE A 270 16.35 -0.84 14.06
C PHE A 270 16.61 -2.28 14.48
N LYS A 271 15.89 -3.26 13.90
CA LYS A 271 16.12 -4.69 14.19
C LYS A 271 17.53 -5.13 13.81
N LEU A 272 18.07 -4.64 12.70
CA LEU A 272 19.45 -4.90 12.29
C LEU A 272 20.47 -4.27 13.27
N SER A 273 20.26 -3.01 13.64
CA SER A 273 21.10 -2.29 14.62
C SER A 273 21.12 -3.00 15.97
N LEU A 274 19.96 -3.48 16.44
CA LEU A 274 19.88 -4.27 17.67
C LEU A 274 20.65 -5.58 17.55
N HIS A 275 20.50 -6.31 16.45
CA HIS A 275 21.19 -7.58 16.27
C HIS A 275 22.72 -7.39 16.26
N ILE A 276 23.21 -6.34 15.60
CA ILE A 276 24.63 -5.97 15.60
C ILE A 276 25.10 -5.61 17.01
N TRP A 277 24.31 -4.83 17.75
CA TRP A 277 24.61 -4.47 19.13
C TRP A 277 24.67 -5.69 20.07
N GLU A 278 23.71 -6.61 19.94
CA GLU A 278 23.69 -7.88 20.68
C GLU A 278 24.94 -8.73 20.39
N LEU A 279 25.37 -8.80 19.13
CA LEU A 279 26.60 -9.49 18.74
C LEU A 279 27.85 -8.90 19.41
N TYR A 280 27.93 -7.57 19.52
CA TYR A 280 29.06 -6.90 20.20
C TYR A 280 28.99 -6.98 21.73
N THR A 281 27.79 -7.08 22.31
CA THR A 281 27.60 -7.11 23.77
C THR A 281 27.64 -8.52 24.36
N CYS A 282 27.45 -9.58 23.55
CA CYS A 282 27.61 -10.98 23.98
C CYS A 282 28.99 -11.34 24.55
N SER A 283 30.04 -10.54 24.34
CA SER A 283 31.36 -10.75 24.95
C SER A 283 31.50 -10.17 26.37
N ALA A 284 30.48 -9.46 26.88
CA ALA A 284 30.52 -8.79 28.18
C ALA A 284 29.21 -9.02 28.95
N GLN A 285 29.12 -10.10 29.73
CA GLN A 285 28.10 -10.27 30.77
C GLN A 285 28.78 -10.06 32.13
N VAL A 286 28.18 -9.35 33.11
CA VAL A 286 27.16 -9.90 34.02
C VAL A 286 26.26 -8.83 34.69
N GLU A 287 26.50 -7.52 34.55
CA GLU A 287 25.76 -6.51 35.34
C GLU A 287 24.89 -5.55 34.50
N ALA A 288 23.69 -5.28 35.03
CA ALA A 288 22.77 -4.20 34.70
C ALA A 288 21.73 -4.43 33.59
N ARG A 289 20.59 -5.01 33.99
CA ARG A 289 19.33 -5.02 33.24
C ARG A 289 18.82 -3.60 32.90
N GLU A 290 19.06 -2.61 33.76
CA GLU A 290 18.69 -1.20 33.51
C GLU A 290 19.54 -0.55 32.41
N ASN A 291 20.86 -0.76 32.41
CA ASN A 291 21.75 -0.25 31.35
C ASN A 291 21.42 -0.84 29.98
N HIS A 292 20.88 -2.07 29.96
CA HIS A 292 20.44 -2.72 28.73
C HIS A 292 19.19 -2.06 28.13
N GLU A 293 18.23 -1.62 28.97
CA GLU A 293 17.02 -0.92 28.51
C GLU A 293 17.35 0.50 28.00
N ILE A 294 18.22 1.23 28.70
CA ILE A 294 18.72 2.56 28.27
C ILE A 294 19.50 2.44 26.95
N GLY A 295 20.35 1.43 26.79
CA GLY A 295 21.06 1.20 25.53
C GLY A 295 20.11 0.98 24.35
N ARG A 296 19.02 0.23 24.57
CA ARG A 296 18.02 -0.07 23.53
C ARG A 296 17.24 1.17 23.08
N THR A 297 16.88 2.06 24.01
CA THR A 297 16.22 3.33 23.68
C THR A 297 17.15 4.27 22.94
N VAL A 298 18.42 4.38 23.34
CA VAL A 298 19.43 5.18 22.62
C VAL A 298 19.62 4.66 21.19
N ILE A 299 19.72 3.34 20.98
CA ILE A 299 19.83 2.76 19.63
C ILE A 299 18.58 3.02 18.80
N PHE A 300 17.39 2.98 19.41
CA PHE A 300 16.14 3.31 18.75
C PHE A 300 16.15 4.74 18.22
N TYR A 301 16.43 5.72 19.08
CA TYR A 301 16.44 7.13 18.69
C TYR A 301 17.57 7.47 17.71
N ALA A 302 18.77 6.91 17.92
CA ALA A 302 19.89 7.08 16.99
C ALA A 302 19.55 6.50 15.61
N SER A 303 18.93 5.32 15.55
CA SER A 303 18.50 4.68 14.30
C SER A 303 17.42 5.50 13.60
N LEU A 304 16.45 6.04 14.35
CA LEU A 304 15.39 6.87 13.81
C LEU A 304 15.95 8.18 13.24
N ALA A 305 16.82 8.86 14.00
CA ALA A 305 17.50 10.07 13.58
C ALA A 305 18.36 9.83 12.33
N PHE A 306 19.10 8.73 12.29
CA PHE A 306 19.91 8.35 11.13
C PHE A 306 19.07 8.14 9.86
N ILE A 307 17.93 7.46 9.98
CA ILE A 307 17.00 7.27 8.86
C ILE A 307 16.44 8.62 8.39
N LEU A 308 15.94 9.46 9.31
CA LEU A 308 15.28 10.73 8.99
C LEU A 308 16.24 11.81 8.46
N ILE A 309 17.46 11.88 9.00
CA ILE A 309 18.43 12.94 8.68
C ILE A 309 19.35 12.53 7.53
N LEU A 310 19.73 11.26 7.42
CA LEU A 310 20.69 10.84 6.40
C LEU A 310 20.02 10.08 5.25
N ILE A 311 19.36 8.96 5.55
CA ILE A 311 18.89 8.03 4.51
C ILE A 311 17.80 8.67 3.65
N ILE A 312 16.77 9.25 4.27
CA ILE A 312 15.64 9.84 3.53
C ILE A 312 16.09 11.02 2.67
N PRO A 313 16.85 12.02 3.17
CA PRO A 313 17.28 13.15 2.36
C PRO A 313 18.21 12.75 1.21
N LEU A 314 19.14 11.81 1.43
CA LEU A 314 20.02 11.30 0.38
C LEU A 314 19.23 10.60 -0.73
N TRP A 315 18.27 9.74 -0.35
CA TRP A 315 17.41 9.07 -1.33
C TRP A 315 16.54 10.07 -2.10
N MET A 316 15.96 11.07 -1.42
CA MET A 316 15.16 12.11 -2.08
C MET A 316 15.99 12.92 -3.08
N GLN A 317 17.20 13.32 -2.72
CA GLN A 317 18.12 14.03 -3.61
C GLN A 317 18.54 13.16 -4.80
N PHE A 318 18.70 11.85 -4.59
CA PHE A 318 18.98 10.93 -5.68
C PHE A 318 17.81 10.85 -6.66
N VAL A 319 16.58 10.68 -6.16
CA VAL A 319 15.38 10.48 -6.99
C VAL A 319 14.94 11.77 -7.70
N GLN A 320 15.02 12.91 -7.03
CA GLN A 320 14.62 14.21 -7.58
C GLN A 320 15.72 15.24 -7.33
N ASP A 321 16.08 15.97 -8.38
CA ASP A 321 17.15 16.97 -8.33
C ASP A 321 16.64 18.24 -7.65
N PHE A 322 16.60 18.22 -6.31
CA PHE A 322 16.19 19.36 -5.51
C PHE A 322 17.24 20.48 -5.59
N PRO A 323 16.83 21.74 -5.87
CA PRO A 323 17.75 22.87 -5.94
C PRO A 323 18.33 23.25 -4.57
N VAL A 324 17.68 22.84 -3.48
CA VAL A 324 18.11 23.04 -2.10
C VAL A 324 18.22 21.68 -1.42
N HIS A 325 19.29 21.45 -0.67
CA HIS A 325 19.49 20.18 0.03
C HIS A 325 18.29 19.93 0.99
N PRO A 326 17.58 18.78 0.89
CA PRO A 326 16.35 18.54 1.64
C PRO A 326 16.49 18.70 3.16
N LEU A 327 17.70 18.50 3.70
CA LEU A 327 18.07 18.77 5.10
C LEU A 327 17.62 20.15 5.63
N ILE A 328 17.63 21.19 4.79
CA ILE A 328 17.25 22.55 5.21
C ILE A 328 15.74 22.65 5.47
N TRP A 329 14.94 21.84 4.77
CA TRP A 329 13.49 21.75 4.98
C TRP A 329 13.14 20.87 6.18
N TYR A 330 13.99 19.88 6.47
CA TYR A 330 13.82 19.02 7.62
C TYR A 330 14.03 19.75 8.95
N MET A 331 14.91 20.75 9.07
CA MET A 331 15.13 21.43 10.36
C MET A 331 13.84 22.00 11.01
N PRO A 332 12.97 22.77 10.31
CA PRO A 332 11.71 23.24 10.89
C PRO A 332 10.67 22.13 11.08
N SER A 333 10.53 21.17 10.15
CA SER A 333 9.57 20.05 10.29
C SER A 333 9.99 19.05 11.37
N PHE A 334 11.30 18.84 11.57
CA PHE A 334 11.91 18.04 12.62
C PHE A 334 11.62 18.66 13.99
N ILE A 335 11.78 19.98 14.12
CA ILE A 335 11.39 20.70 15.35
C ILE A 335 9.89 20.53 15.61
N ILE A 336 9.03 20.69 14.61
CA ILE A 336 7.56 20.62 14.78
C ILE A 336 7.06 19.20 15.09
N PHE A 337 7.66 18.14 14.52
CA PHE A 337 7.16 16.77 14.68
C PHE A 337 7.84 16.01 15.84
N ILE A 338 9.13 16.26 16.08
CA ILE A 338 9.87 15.62 17.17
C ILE A 338 9.72 16.38 18.48
N MET A 339 9.65 17.71 18.53
CA MET A 339 9.46 18.40 19.83
C MET A 339 8.21 17.96 20.58
N PRO A 340 7.00 17.89 20.00
CA PRO A 340 5.83 17.45 20.74
C PRO A 340 5.93 15.98 21.13
N LEU A 341 6.54 15.12 20.30
CA LEU A 341 6.79 13.72 20.66
C LEU A 341 7.80 13.62 21.82
N PHE A 342 8.87 14.40 21.78
CA PHE A 342 9.93 14.47 22.79
C PHE A 342 9.45 15.10 24.10
N VAL A 343 8.56 16.11 24.02
CA VAL A 343 7.88 16.72 25.18
C VAL A 343 6.86 15.77 25.80
N LEU A 344 6.07 15.04 24.99
CA LEU A 344 5.16 14.01 25.47
C LEU A 344 5.91 12.84 26.13
N ILE A 345 7.09 12.49 25.62
CA ILE A 345 7.97 11.44 26.15
C ILE A 345 8.66 11.88 27.44
N ILE A 346 9.19 13.11 27.52
CA ILE A 346 9.75 13.67 28.77
C ILE A 346 8.65 13.78 29.84
N LEU A 347 7.43 14.16 29.47
CA LEU A 347 6.28 14.17 30.38
C LEU A 347 5.87 12.75 30.82
N SER A 348 5.93 11.77 29.91
CA SER A 348 5.60 10.37 30.24
C SER A 348 6.67 9.67 31.09
N ASP A 349 7.94 10.08 30.99
CA ASP A 349 9.03 9.61 31.88
C ASP A 349 9.05 10.37 33.22
N LEU A 350 8.58 11.63 33.26
CA LEU A 350 8.43 12.42 34.50
C LEU A 350 7.18 12.05 35.31
N GLU A 351 6.17 11.40 34.71
CA GLU A 351 4.97 10.94 35.44
C GLU A 351 5.23 9.77 36.42
N VAL A 352 6.46 9.23 36.47
CA VAL A 352 6.87 8.22 37.45
C VAL A 352 7.39 8.84 38.77
N GLU A 353 7.67 10.15 38.80
CA GLU A 353 8.01 10.86 40.05
C GLU A 353 7.01 12.00 40.33
N ASP A 354 5.96 11.64 41.06
CA ASP A 354 5.14 12.43 42.00
C ASP A 354 5.06 13.98 41.83
N PHE A 355 3.81 14.48 41.78
CA PHE A 355 3.29 15.86 41.99
C PHE A 355 2.88 16.77 40.79
N GLY A 356 1.57 17.02 40.70
CA GLY A 356 0.98 18.37 40.64
C GLY A 356 0.27 18.83 39.36
N TYR A 357 -1.07 18.85 39.40
CA TYR A 357 -2.04 19.16 38.33
C TYR A 357 -2.02 20.62 37.77
N ASP A 358 -1.13 21.50 38.24
CA ASP A 358 -1.19 22.94 37.92
C ASP A 358 -0.41 23.39 36.67
N ARG A 359 0.24 22.46 35.93
CA ARG A 359 1.07 22.84 34.77
C ARG A 359 0.41 22.75 33.39
N PHE A 360 -0.75 22.10 33.26
CA PHE A 360 -1.50 22.08 31.99
C PHE A 360 -2.00 23.47 31.60
N SER A 361 -2.30 24.34 32.58
CA SER A 361 -2.67 25.73 32.33
C SER A 361 -1.52 26.57 31.77
N LEU A 362 -0.28 26.24 32.13
CA LEU A 362 0.93 26.97 31.73
C LEU A 362 1.40 26.57 30.32
N ILE A 363 1.12 25.33 29.91
CA ILE A 363 1.36 24.83 28.55
C ILE A 363 0.34 25.43 27.57
N TRP A 364 -0.93 25.55 27.96
CA TRP A 364 -1.94 26.24 27.15
C TRP A 364 -1.61 27.74 26.95
N GLU A 365 -1.16 28.43 28.01
CA GLU A 365 -0.73 29.84 27.93
C GLU A 365 0.54 30.07 27.06
N LEU A 366 1.45 29.10 26.99
CA LEU A 366 2.66 29.20 26.17
C LEU A 366 2.39 28.92 24.69
N VAL A 367 1.45 28.02 24.37
CA VAL A 367 0.97 27.77 23.01
C VAL A 367 0.19 28.98 22.48
N GLU A 368 -0.66 29.58 23.30
CA GLU A 368 -1.41 30.80 22.93
C GLU A 368 -0.49 32.02 22.73
N LYS A 369 0.66 32.08 23.42
CA LYS A 369 1.68 33.11 23.19
C LYS A 369 2.57 32.88 21.97
N SER A 370 2.78 31.65 21.52
CA SER A 370 3.58 31.39 20.31
C SER A 370 2.83 31.74 19.01
N ASP A 371 1.50 31.68 19.03
CA ASP A 371 0.66 32.09 17.90
C ASP A 371 0.58 33.61 17.71
N MET A 372 1.00 34.42 18.69
CA MET A 372 1.06 35.89 18.59
C MET A 372 2.39 36.45 18.04
N LEU A 373 3.34 35.60 17.64
CA LEU A 373 4.63 35.99 17.05
C LEU A 373 4.81 35.57 15.57
N CYS A 374 3.72 35.21 14.89
CA CYS A 374 3.65 35.14 13.43
C CYS A 374 2.97 36.39 12.85
#